data_AF-A0A1B0D0J8-F1
#
_entry.id   AF-A0A1B0D0J8-F1
#
_cell.length_a   1.000
_cell.length_b   1.000
_cell.length_c   1.000
_cell.angle_alpha   90.00
_cell.angle_beta   90.00
_cell.angle_gamma   90.00
#
_symmetry.space_group_name_H-M   'P 1'
#
loop_
_entity.id
_entity.type
_entity.pdbx_description
1 polymer ?
#
loop_
_entity_poly.entity_id
_entity_poly.type
_entity_poly.pdbx_seq_one_letter_code
_entity_poly.pdbx_strand_id
1 'polypeptide(L)' 'ALICLVDKKTGEKSRSRPRFVKQDQVAIMRIECSGLICLEQFKLFPQMGRFTLRDENKTIAIGKVLKVIE' A
#
# COMPACT_ATOMS: atom_id res chain seq x y z
N ALA A 1 3.64 -1.52 -9.11
CA ALA A 1 2.48 -1.89 -9.96
C ALA A 1 1.15 -1.73 -9.21
N LEU A 2 0.12 -1.12 -9.80
CA LEU A 2 -1.23 -1.07 -9.21
C LEU A 2 -1.99 -2.36 -9.49
N ILE A 3 -2.56 -2.97 -8.43
CA ILE A 3 -3.24 -4.26 -8.53
C ILE A 3 -4.75 -4.05 -8.62
N CYS A 4 -5.34 -3.40 -7.62
CA CYS A 4 -6.78 -3.15 -7.56
C CYS A 4 -7.13 -2.01 -6.60
N LEU A 5 -8.30 -1.41 -6.80
CA LEU A 5 -8.92 -0.53 -5.81
C LEU A 5 -9.65 -1.36 -4.75
N VAL A 6 -9.75 -0.80 -3.55
CA VAL A 6 -10.47 -1.37 -2.42
C VAL A 6 -11.49 -0.35 -1.93
N ASP A 7 -12.74 -0.76 -1.76
CA ASP A 7 -13.74 0.09 -1.14
C ASP A 7 -13.43 0.24 0.36
N LYS A 8 -13.36 1.49 0.83
CA LYS A 8 -12.99 1.82 2.22
C LYS A 8 -14.05 1.34 3.24
N LYS A 9 -15.32 1.24 2.83
CA LYS A 9 -16.43 0.85 3.71
C LYS A 9 -16.66 -0.65 3.69
N THR A 10 -16.67 -1.26 2.50
CA THR A 10 -16.99 -2.70 2.36
C THR A 10 -15.77 -3.60 2.39
N GLY A 11 -14.57 -3.04 2.13
CA GLY A 11 -13.34 -3.83 1.99
C GLY A 11 -13.27 -4.66 0.71
N GLU A 12 -14.25 -4.51 -0.19
CA GLU A 12 -14.30 -5.26 -1.44
C GLU A 12 -13.24 -4.80 -2.42
N LYS A 13 -12.63 -5.77 -3.10
CA LYS A 13 -11.60 -5.53 -4.11
C LYS A 13 -12.25 -5.40 -5.48
N SER A 14 -11.99 -4.30 -6.16
CA SER A 14 -12.36 -4.17 -7.56
C SER A 14 -11.55 -5.14 -8.42
N ARG A 15 -12.19 -5.75 -9.43
CA ARG A 15 -11.52 -6.67 -10.37
C ARG A 15 -10.71 -5.95 -11.45
N SER A 16 -10.93 -4.65 -11.63
CA SER A 16 -10.21 -3.87 -12.63
C SER A 16 -8.83 -3.43 -12.12
N ARG A 17 -7.84 -3.44 -13.03
CA ARG A 17 -6.53 -2.82 -12.78
C ARG A 17 -6.64 -1.31 -13.05
N PRO A 18 -6.61 -0.45 -12.02
CA PRO A 18 -6.73 0.99 -12.22
C PRO A 18 -5.47 1.54 -12.88
N ARG A 19 -5.62 2.55 -13.75
CA ARG A 19 -4.47 3.29 -14.31
C ARG A 19 -3.85 4.25 -13.30
N PHE A 20 -4.69 4.85 -12.45
CA PHE A 20 -4.28 5.80 -11.41
C PHE A 20 -5.25 5.72 -10.22
N VAL A 21 -4.83 6.28 -9.08
CA VAL A 21 -5.60 6.34 -7.83
C VAL A 21 -5.81 7.81 -7.49
N LYS A 22 -7.03 8.16 -7.06
CA LYS A 22 -7.39 9.52 -6.64
C LYS A 22 -7.25 9.68 -5.12
N GLN A 23 -7.31 10.93 -4.65
CA GLN A 23 -7.40 11.23 -3.23
C GLN A 23 -8.57 10.46 -2.56
N ASP A 24 -8.36 10.05 -1.31
CA ASP A 24 -9.27 9.25 -0.49
C ASP A 24 -9.63 7.85 -0.98
N GLN A 25 -9.01 7.38 -2.06
CA GLN A 25 -9.16 6.00 -2.51
C GLN A 25 -8.15 5.06 -1.85
N VAL A 26 -8.58 3.84 -1.57
CA VAL A 26 -7.72 2.77 -1.07
C VAL A 26 -7.36 1.86 -2.22
N ALA A 27 -6.09 1.47 -2.33
CA ALA A 27 -5.62 0.59 -3.38
C ALA A 27 -4.61 -0.43 -2.84
N ILE A 28 -4.55 -1.59 -3.49
CA ILE A 28 -3.47 -2.55 -3.31
C ILE A 28 -2.47 -2.31 -4.43
N MET A 29 -1.22 -2.09 -4.06
CA MET A 29 -0.12 -1.85 -4.99
C MET A 29 1.12 -2.63 -4.56
N ARG A 30 1.96 -2.95 -5.54
CA ARG A 30 3.32 -3.45 -5.34
C ARG A 30 4.28 -2.26 -5.38
N ILE A 31 5.04 -2.10 -4.31
CA ILE A 31 6.07 -1.08 -4.15
C ILE A 31 7.42 -1.78 -4.29
N GLU A 32 8.33 -1.13 -4.98
CA GLU A 32 9.72 -1.55 -5.12
C GLU A 32 10.59 -0.44 -4.53
N CYS A 33 11.54 -0.82 -3.70
CA CYS A 33 12.45 0.11 -3.04
C CYS A 33 13.79 0.08 -3.76
N SER A 34 14.44 1.24 -3.89
CA SER A 34 15.76 1.34 -4.53
C SER A 34 16.87 0.67 -3.72
N GLY A 35 16.68 0.55 -2.40
CA GLY A 35 17.62 -0.10 -1.48
C GLY A 35 16.96 -1.22 -0.69
N LEU A 36 17.81 -1.98 0.01
CA LEU A 36 17.36 -3.04 0.92
C LEU A 36 16.72 -2.44 2.17
N ILE A 37 15.51 -2.90 2.48
CA ILE A 37 14.75 -2.47 3.65
C ILE A 37 14.15 -3.71 4.31
N CYS A 38 14.29 -3.81 5.63
CA CYS A 38 13.65 -4.86 6.41
C CYS A 38 12.18 -4.50 6.68
N LEU A 39 11.24 -5.33 6.24
CA LEU A 39 9.80 -5.14 6.43
C LEU A 39 9.14 -6.46 6.81
N GLU A 40 8.06 -6.36 7.59
CA GLU A 40 7.26 -7.52 8.00
C GLU A 40 5.79 -7.37 7.63
N GLN A 41 5.08 -8.49 7.54
CA GLN A 41 3.63 -8.44 7.31
C GLN A 41 2.93 -7.83 8.51
N PHE A 42 1.98 -6.92 8.26
CA PHE A 42 1.22 -6.23 9.30
C PHE A 42 0.49 -7.20 10.25
N LYS A 43 0.06 -8.35 9.75
CA LYS A 43 -0.63 -9.37 10.55
C LYS A 43 0.29 -10.02 11.60
N LEU A 44 1.58 -10.13 11.30
CA LEU A 44 2.58 -10.76 12.18
C LEU A 44 3.20 -9.74 13.13
N PHE A 45 3.63 -8.60 12.60
CA PHE A 45 4.27 -7.56 13.37
C PHE A 45 3.75 -6.17 12.99
N PRO A 46 2.67 -5.68 13.64
CA PRO A 46 2.02 -4.42 13.28
C PRO A 46 2.93 -3.20 13.29
N GLN A 47 4.00 -3.22 14.10
CA GLN A 47 4.94 -2.11 14.22
C GLN A 47 5.82 -1.97 12.96
N MET A 48 6.23 -3.11 12.38
CA MET A 48 7.10 -3.19 11.20
C MET A 48 6.32 -3.25 9.88
N GLY A 49 5.01 -3.52 9.96
CA GLY A 49 4.13 -3.55 8.79
C GLY A 49 3.42 -2.25 8.48
N ARG A 50 3.56 -1.18 9.28
CA ARG A 50 2.99 0.15 8.99
C ARG A 50 4.04 1.04 8.34
N PHE A 51 3.66 1.76 7.30
CA PHE A 51 4.56 2.71 6.63
C PHE A 51 3.81 3.94 6.14
N THR A 52 4.56 5.00 5.86
CA THR A 52 4.06 6.24 5.26
C THR A 52 4.82 6.50 3.96
N LEU A 53 4.12 7.03 2.97
CA LEU A 53 4.73 7.53 1.74
C LEU A 53 4.75 9.05 1.79
N ARG A 54 5.89 9.63 1.47
CA ARG A 54 6.11 11.07 1.49
C ARG A 54 6.65 11.55 0.15
N ASP A 55 6.16 12.70 -0.27
CA ASP A 55 6.64 13.41 -1.45
C ASP A 55 6.62 14.91 -1.15
N GLU A 56 7.67 15.64 -1.52
CA GLU A 56 7.83 17.08 -1.25
C GLU A 56 7.45 17.50 0.18
N ASN A 57 7.95 16.78 1.19
CA ASN A 57 7.64 16.94 2.62
C ASN A 57 6.18 16.68 3.04
N LYS A 58 5.28 16.35 2.12
CA LYS A 58 3.88 16.00 2.40
C LYS A 58 3.70 14.50 2.49
N THR A 59 2.85 14.06 3.42
CA THR A 59 2.44 12.66 3.49
C THR A 59 1.37 12.41 2.44
N ILE A 60 1.69 11.61 1.42
CA ILE A 60 0.77 11.30 0.32
C ILE A 60 -0.11 10.08 0.62
N ALA A 61 0.39 9.15 1.44
CA ALA A 61 -0.35 7.96 1.80
C ALA A 61 0.16 7.34 3.10
N ILE A 62 -0.73 6.59 3.73
CA ILE A 62 -0.41 5.66 4.83
C ILE A 62 -0.75 4.25 4.36
N GLY A 63 0.09 3.28 4.75
CA GLY A 63 0.00 1.92 4.24
C GLY A 63 0.24 0.87 5.30
N LYS A 64 -0.21 -0.35 4.98
CA LYS A 64 0.12 -1.56 5.72
C LYS A 64 0.63 -2.64 4.77
N VAL A 65 1.66 -3.36 5.17
CA VAL A 65 2.27 -4.45 4.39
C VAL A 65 1.38 -5.69 4.47
N LEU A 66 0.90 -6.13 3.31
CA LEU A 66 0.09 -7.36 3.18
C LEU A 66 0.96 -8.58 2.86
N LYS A 67 1.97 -8.40 2.01
CA LYS A 67 2.86 -9.46 1.55
C LYS A 67 4.22 -8.84 1.24
N VAL A 68 5.28 -9.51 1.70
CA VAL A 68 6.65 -9.25 1.27
C VAL A 68 6.95 -10.21 0.12
N ILE A 69 7.56 -9.68 -0.94
CA ILE A 69 7.95 -10.44 -2.12
C ILE A 69 9.48 -10.38 -2.15
N GLU A 70 10.11 -11.55 -2.24
CA GLU A 70 11.55 -11.72 -2.42
C GLU A 70 11.95 -11.55 -3.88
#